data_AF-A0A7J6VRQ0-F1
#
_entry.id   AF-A0A7J6VRQ0-F1
#
_cell.length_a   1.000
_cell.length_b   1.000
_cell.length_c   1.000
_cell.angle_alpha   90.00
_cell.angle_beta   90.00
_cell.angle_gamma   90.00
#
_symmetry.space_group_name_H-M   'P 1'
#
loop_
_entity.id
_entity.type
_entity.pdbx_description
1 polymer ?
#
loop_
_entity_poly.entity_id
_entity_poly.type
_entity_poly.pdbx_seq_one_letter_code
_entity_poly.pdbx_strand_id
1 'polypeptide(L)'
;MWKKIVKAAGPVASNLNKQQRCCFSSWIQGPWLVQKSGIDIIHDPWFNKDTAFPLTERDRLGLRGLLPPRIQSFEEQYDRFMESFRSLEKNTCHESERVVSLAKWRILNRLHDRNETLYYRVLIDNIQEFAPIIYTPTVGLVCQNYCGLFRRPRGMYFSAQDRGEMISMIHNWPAKQVDMIVVTDGSRILGLGDLGVQGIGIPIGKLDMYIAAAGMSPQRILPVMLDVGTNNQELLDDPLYLGLRQPRLDGEEYLAVVDEFMEAVYARWPKAIVQFEDFQMKWAFETLRRYRERFCMFNDDIQGTAGVALAGLLGATRAQGRPLSDFAKQKIVIAGAGSAGIGVLNMAKKAFLKMVESYGMANTNQFWLLDKDGLVTTDRKNIAPAAAPFARGCGPEEIEGLREGSSLVEVVEKVRPHVLLGLSGVGGIFNDEVLKAMQKSDSTRPAIFAMSNPTAKAECTAADAFKYVGENTVFGSGSPFDNVDLGNGKVGHVNQANNMYLFPGIGLGALLSGARHITDGMLQAASECLASYMTDEEIQRGILYPSISSIRHITTEVGAAVLRAAVAEELAEGHGDVGPKELMHMSEEETVEYVARNMWFPVYGPLVHKK
;
A
#
# COMPACT_ATOMS: atom_id res chain seq x y z
N MET A 1 -12.92 -28.46 15.02
CA MET A 1 -12.13 -28.97 13.87
C MET A 1 -10.83 -28.14 13.70
N TRP A 2 -10.12 -27.83 14.79
CA TRP A 2 -9.01 -26.86 14.83
C TRP A 2 -7.72 -27.41 15.49
N LYS A 3 -7.67 -28.71 15.78
CA LYS A 3 -6.52 -29.38 16.41
C LYS A 3 -5.61 -30.14 15.43
N LYS A 4 -5.85 -30.06 14.11
CA LYS A 4 -5.02 -30.73 13.09
C LYS A 4 -4.01 -29.82 12.35
N ILE A 5 -3.95 -28.53 12.68
CA ILE A 5 -3.13 -27.54 11.96
C ILE A 5 -1.67 -27.44 12.49
N VAL A 6 -1.35 -28.01 13.66
CA VAL A 6 -0.07 -27.73 14.35
C VAL A 6 1.01 -28.82 14.16
N LYS A 7 1.08 -29.55 13.03
CA LYS A 7 2.09 -30.62 12.89
C LYS A 7 2.85 -30.77 11.56
N ALA A 8 2.82 -29.76 10.69
CA ALA A 8 3.62 -29.78 9.47
C ALA A 8 4.29 -28.42 9.19
N ALA A 9 5.14 -27.96 10.11
CA ALA A 9 6.05 -26.84 9.85
C ALA A 9 7.35 -27.06 10.63
N GLY A 10 8.28 -27.80 10.02
CA GLY A 10 9.68 -27.88 10.40
C GLY A 10 10.54 -26.98 9.47
N PRO A 11 11.80 -26.69 9.82
CA PRO A 11 12.49 -25.48 9.38
C PRO A 11 12.97 -25.56 7.93
N VAL A 12 12.33 -24.82 7.02
CA VAL A 12 12.74 -24.66 5.61
C VAL A 12 13.39 -23.29 5.39
N ALA A 13 14.06 -22.71 6.39
CA ALA A 13 14.57 -21.34 6.31
C ALA A 13 15.99 -21.20 5.70
N SER A 14 16.71 -22.28 5.41
CA SER A 14 18.13 -22.17 4.95
C SER A 14 18.43 -22.66 3.52
N ASN A 15 17.45 -23.18 2.77
CA ASN A 15 17.65 -23.69 1.40
C ASN A 15 16.87 -22.93 0.30
N LEU A 16 16.24 -21.79 0.64
CA LEU A 16 15.29 -21.08 -0.22
C LEU A 16 15.89 -20.44 -1.49
N ASN A 17 17.21 -20.25 -1.59
CA ASN A 17 17.81 -19.47 -2.68
C ASN A 17 17.97 -20.18 -4.03
N LYS A 18 17.76 -21.50 -4.13
CA LYS A 18 17.88 -22.22 -5.43
C LYS A 18 16.58 -22.85 -5.95
N GLN A 19 15.65 -23.24 -5.08
CA GLN A 19 14.37 -23.85 -5.50
C GLN A 19 13.30 -22.82 -5.89
N GLN A 20 13.35 -21.59 -5.39
CA GLN A 20 12.38 -20.53 -5.74
C GLN A 20 12.48 -20.03 -7.19
N ARG A 21 13.56 -20.38 -7.93
CA ARG A 21 13.65 -20.07 -9.36
C ARG A 21 12.71 -20.93 -10.23
N CYS A 22 12.15 -22.02 -9.71
CA CYS A 22 11.42 -23.00 -10.52
C CYS A 22 9.88 -22.92 -10.49
N CYS A 23 9.26 -22.07 -9.66
CA CYS A 23 7.79 -22.05 -9.53
C CYS A 23 7.08 -20.88 -10.24
N PHE A 24 7.80 -20.01 -10.94
CA PHE A 24 7.20 -18.94 -11.76
C PHE A 24 7.09 -19.41 -13.22
N SER A 25 5.87 -19.78 -13.61
CA SER A 25 5.38 -20.10 -14.96
C SER A 25 6.39 -20.68 -15.97
N SER A 26 6.33 -22.00 -16.18
CA SER A 26 6.89 -22.69 -17.36
C SER A 26 6.10 -22.43 -18.66
N TRP A 27 5.15 -21.50 -18.64
CA TRP A 27 4.41 -21.08 -19.83
C TRP A 27 5.32 -20.22 -20.71
N ILE A 28 5.70 -20.76 -21.86
CA ILE A 28 6.23 -19.97 -22.97
C ILE A 28 5.18 -18.92 -23.28
N GLN A 29 5.39 -17.66 -22.88
CA GLN A 29 4.52 -16.56 -23.29
C GLN A 29 4.46 -16.57 -24.82
N GLY A 30 3.25 -16.67 -25.37
CA GLY A 30 3.02 -16.57 -26.80
C GLY A 30 3.61 -15.27 -27.37
N PRO A 31 3.88 -15.21 -28.68
CA PRO A 31 4.44 -14.01 -29.29
C PRO A 31 3.51 -12.82 -29.13
N TRP A 32 4.09 -11.68 -28.77
CA TRP A 32 3.38 -10.41 -28.73
C TRP A 32 3.20 -9.89 -30.16
N LEU A 33 1.94 -9.73 -30.57
CA LEU A 33 1.61 -9.14 -31.85
C LEU A 33 1.72 -7.62 -31.74
N VAL A 34 2.67 -7.04 -32.47
CA VAL A 34 2.95 -5.59 -32.47
C VAL A 34 2.70 -5.01 -33.85
N GLN A 35 2.06 -3.85 -33.93
CA GLN A 35 1.91 -3.10 -35.19
C GLN A 35 3.08 -2.14 -35.43
N LYS A 36 3.81 -1.78 -34.37
CA LYS A 36 4.97 -0.88 -34.40
C LYS A 36 6.20 -1.58 -34.99
N SER A 37 7.04 -0.82 -35.68
CA SER A 37 8.33 -1.26 -36.23
C SER A 37 9.30 -0.07 -36.30
N GLY A 38 10.56 -0.33 -36.65
CA GLY A 38 11.59 0.69 -36.78
C GLY A 38 11.82 1.45 -35.47
N ILE A 39 11.89 2.77 -35.54
CA ILE A 39 12.16 3.60 -34.37
C ILE A 39 11.00 3.61 -33.35
N ASP A 40 9.76 3.39 -33.80
CA ASP A 40 8.58 3.45 -32.93
C ASP A 40 8.58 2.35 -31.86
N ILE A 41 9.14 1.18 -32.17
CA ILE A 41 9.24 0.08 -31.20
C ILE A 41 10.37 0.31 -30.20
N ILE A 42 11.42 1.04 -30.59
CA ILE A 42 12.54 1.39 -29.70
C ILE A 42 12.07 2.45 -28.67
N HIS A 43 11.16 3.34 -29.06
CA HIS A 43 10.59 4.36 -28.17
C HIS A 43 9.41 3.88 -27.30
N ASP A 44 8.90 2.68 -27.57
CA ASP A 44 7.85 2.06 -26.78
C ASP A 44 8.44 1.17 -25.68
N PRO A 45 8.41 1.60 -24.41
CA PRO A 45 9.07 0.88 -23.32
C PRO A 45 8.40 -0.46 -22.99
N TRP A 46 7.16 -0.70 -23.46
CA TRP A 46 6.49 -2.00 -23.34
C TRP A 46 7.13 -3.09 -24.20
N PHE A 47 7.73 -2.70 -25.32
CA PHE A 47 8.26 -3.64 -26.33
C PHE A 47 9.77 -3.51 -26.53
N ASN A 48 10.38 -2.39 -26.15
CA ASN A 48 11.80 -2.17 -26.31
C ASN A 48 12.62 -3.16 -25.48
N LYS A 49 13.56 -3.85 -26.14
CA LYS A 49 14.54 -4.76 -25.53
C LYS A 49 15.96 -4.18 -25.54
N ASP A 50 16.12 -2.92 -25.92
CA ASP A 50 17.41 -2.26 -26.12
C ASP A 50 18.35 -3.12 -27.01
N THR A 51 19.54 -3.43 -26.53
CA THR A 51 20.52 -4.29 -27.21
C THR A 51 20.19 -5.78 -27.23
N ALA A 52 19.14 -6.22 -26.55
CA ALA A 52 18.75 -7.63 -26.44
C ALA A 52 17.76 -8.10 -27.52
N PHE A 53 17.38 -7.23 -28.46
CA PHE A 53 16.66 -7.68 -29.65
C PHE A 53 17.48 -8.75 -30.40
N PRO A 54 16.96 -9.98 -30.58
CA PRO A 54 17.63 -11.00 -31.37
C PRO A 54 17.71 -10.59 -32.83
N LEU A 55 18.70 -11.11 -33.57
CA LEU A 55 18.96 -10.70 -34.95
C LEU A 55 17.72 -10.83 -35.85
N THR A 56 16.95 -11.90 -35.67
CA THR A 56 15.73 -12.15 -36.42
C THR A 56 14.65 -11.10 -36.16
N GLU A 57 14.50 -10.61 -34.92
CA GLU A 57 13.60 -9.48 -34.63
C GLU A 57 14.14 -8.18 -35.19
N ARG A 58 15.46 -7.95 -35.13
CA ARG A 58 16.08 -6.76 -35.75
C ARG A 58 15.85 -6.70 -37.25
N ASP A 59 15.95 -7.83 -37.96
CA ASP A 59 15.66 -7.90 -39.40
C ASP A 59 14.17 -7.66 -39.67
N ARG A 60 13.28 -8.39 -38.98
CA ARG A 60 11.83 -8.34 -39.21
C ARG A 60 11.18 -7.01 -38.83
N LEU A 61 11.70 -6.34 -37.81
CA LEU A 61 11.19 -5.07 -37.30
C LEU A 61 11.96 -3.86 -37.84
N GLY A 62 12.94 -4.04 -38.73
CA GLY A 62 13.69 -2.92 -39.32
C GLY A 62 14.59 -2.16 -38.33
N LEU A 63 15.25 -2.86 -37.40
CA LEU A 63 16.08 -2.27 -36.33
C LEU A 63 17.58 -2.27 -36.64
N ARG A 64 18.00 -2.89 -37.75
CA ARG A 64 19.41 -2.90 -38.14
C ARG A 64 19.87 -1.50 -38.55
N GLY A 65 21.02 -1.10 -38.03
CA GLY A 65 21.53 0.26 -38.16
C GLY A 65 21.01 1.23 -37.09
N LEU A 66 19.94 0.89 -36.36
CA LEU A 66 19.40 1.71 -35.27
C LEU A 66 19.99 1.33 -33.89
N LEU A 67 20.55 0.13 -33.76
CA LEU A 67 21.11 -0.40 -32.51
C LEU A 67 22.57 -0.85 -32.70
N PRO A 68 23.42 -0.78 -31.64
CA PRO A 68 24.77 -1.33 -31.68
C PRO A 68 24.80 -2.80 -32.16
N PRO A 69 25.82 -3.24 -32.90
CA PRO A 69 25.83 -4.55 -33.55
C PRO A 69 25.91 -5.73 -32.58
N ARG A 70 26.45 -5.53 -31.37
CA ARG A 70 26.47 -6.55 -30.32
C ARG A 70 25.05 -6.78 -29.79
N ILE A 71 24.59 -8.02 -29.87
CA ILE A 71 23.38 -8.47 -29.17
C ILE A 71 23.81 -8.86 -27.76
N GLN A 72 23.10 -8.34 -26.76
CA GLN A 72 23.34 -8.67 -25.37
C GLN A 72 22.28 -9.61 -24.82
N SER A 73 22.66 -10.43 -23.83
CA SER A 73 21.68 -11.18 -23.05
C SER A 73 20.92 -10.25 -22.09
N PHE A 74 19.82 -10.75 -21.53
CA PHE A 74 19.08 -10.02 -20.50
C PHE A 74 19.98 -9.71 -19.30
N GLU A 75 20.76 -10.69 -18.87
CA GLU A 75 21.68 -10.62 -17.73
C GLU A 75 22.78 -9.58 -17.96
N GLU A 76 23.37 -9.51 -19.15
CA GLU A 76 24.37 -8.49 -19.47
C GLU A 76 23.78 -7.06 -19.41
N GLN A 77 22.52 -6.87 -19.79
CA GLN A 77 21.85 -5.57 -19.67
C GLN A 77 21.54 -5.21 -18.22
N TYR A 78 21.11 -6.20 -17.43
CA TYR A 78 20.90 -6.08 -16.00
C TYR A 78 22.20 -5.67 -15.29
N ASP A 79 23.30 -6.39 -15.53
CA ASP A 79 24.60 -6.11 -14.90
C ASP A 79 25.11 -4.72 -15.26
N ARG A 80 24.97 -4.32 -16.53
CA ARG A 80 25.34 -2.96 -16.96
C ARG A 80 24.52 -1.87 -16.25
N PHE A 81 23.22 -2.11 -16.04
CA PHE A 81 22.39 -1.18 -15.29
C PHE A 81 22.85 -1.11 -13.83
N MET A 82 23.06 -2.25 -13.18
CA MET A 82 23.50 -2.30 -11.78
C MET A 82 24.88 -1.66 -11.58
N GLU A 83 25.81 -1.81 -12.52
CA GLU A 83 27.09 -1.11 -12.50
C GLU A 83 26.91 0.41 -12.58
N SER A 84 26.04 0.88 -13.48
CA SER A 84 25.70 2.31 -13.60
C SER A 84 25.05 2.84 -12.32
N PHE A 85 24.17 2.06 -11.70
CA PHE A 85 23.52 2.40 -10.43
C PHE A 85 24.55 2.50 -9.29
N ARG A 86 25.41 1.49 -9.10
CA ARG A 86 26.48 1.53 -8.09
C ARG A 86 27.47 2.67 -8.32
N SER A 87 27.77 2.99 -9.57
CA SER A 87 28.61 4.15 -9.89
C SER A 87 27.93 5.46 -9.46
N LEU A 88 26.62 5.60 -9.64
CA LEU A 88 25.88 6.75 -9.14
C LEU A 88 25.95 6.85 -7.62
N GLU A 89 25.77 5.74 -6.91
CA GLU A 89 25.88 5.72 -5.44
C GLU A 89 27.26 6.18 -4.97
N LYS A 90 28.31 5.65 -5.59
CA LYS A 90 29.69 6.04 -5.28
C LYS A 90 29.94 7.52 -5.56
N ASN A 91 29.38 8.06 -6.63
CA ASN A 91 29.59 9.45 -7.03
C ASN A 91 28.76 10.44 -6.20
N THR A 92 27.73 9.97 -5.50
CA THR A 92 26.81 10.79 -4.70
C THR A 92 26.91 10.54 -3.20
N CYS A 93 27.85 9.69 -2.74
CA CYS A 93 27.96 9.29 -1.34
C CYS A 93 28.27 10.42 -0.35
N HIS A 94 28.76 11.56 -0.84
CA HIS A 94 29.04 12.75 -0.04
C HIS A 94 27.95 13.83 -0.15
N GLU A 95 26.89 13.57 -0.90
CA GLU A 95 25.76 14.48 -1.08
C GLU A 95 24.71 14.29 0.02
N SER A 96 23.82 15.28 0.17
CA SER A 96 22.67 15.15 1.06
C SER A 96 21.74 14.00 0.62
N GLU A 97 21.08 13.35 1.58
CA GLU A 97 20.12 12.26 1.31
C GLU A 97 19.06 12.65 0.27
N ARG A 98 18.56 13.90 0.33
CA ARG A 98 17.61 14.44 -0.64
C ARG A 98 18.13 14.38 -2.08
N VAL A 99 19.40 14.74 -2.30
CA VAL A 99 20.04 14.73 -3.61
C VAL A 99 20.27 13.29 -4.08
N VAL A 100 20.75 12.43 -3.19
CA VAL A 100 21.00 11.01 -3.47
C VAL A 100 19.70 10.30 -3.87
N SER A 101 18.62 10.46 -3.10
CA SER A 101 17.33 9.81 -3.35
C SER A 101 16.72 10.26 -4.68
N LEU A 102 16.77 11.55 -5.02
CA LEU A 102 16.33 12.05 -6.33
C LEU A 102 17.21 11.54 -7.49
N ALA A 103 18.52 11.44 -7.28
CA ALA A 103 19.43 10.91 -8.30
C ALA A 103 19.14 9.43 -8.58
N LYS A 104 18.98 8.62 -7.52
CA LYS A 104 18.59 7.22 -7.59
C LYS A 104 17.23 7.03 -8.27
N TRP A 105 16.24 7.85 -7.92
CA TRP A 105 14.94 7.83 -8.60
C TRP A 105 15.06 8.18 -10.09
N ARG A 106 15.85 9.21 -10.45
CA ARG A 106 16.05 9.61 -11.86
C ARG A 106 16.66 8.50 -12.71
N ILE A 107 17.64 7.74 -12.22
CA ILE A 107 18.25 6.65 -12.98
C ILE A 107 17.27 5.49 -13.18
N LEU A 108 16.47 5.16 -12.15
CA LEU A 108 15.40 4.17 -12.25
C LEU A 108 14.30 4.62 -13.22
N ASN A 109 13.83 5.86 -13.14
CA ASN A 109 12.81 6.39 -14.03
C ASN A 109 13.28 6.44 -15.50
N ARG A 110 14.57 6.72 -15.75
CA ARG A 110 15.14 6.62 -17.11
C ARG A 110 15.15 5.20 -17.66
N LEU A 111 15.34 4.19 -16.80
CA LEU A 111 15.21 2.80 -17.21
C LEU A 111 13.74 2.48 -17.48
N HIS A 112 12.84 2.91 -16.60
CA HIS A 112 11.40 2.76 -16.75
C HIS A 112 10.92 3.34 -18.10
N ASP A 113 11.33 4.57 -18.46
CA ASP A 113 10.98 5.27 -19.71
C ASP A 113 11.51 4.62 -20.97
N ARG A 114 12.50 3.73 -20.84
CA ARG A 114 13.18 3.08 -21.95
C ARG A 114 12.76 1.62 -22.12
N ASN A 115 12.68 0.85 -21.04
CA ASN A 115 12.56 -0.60 -21.08
C ASN A 115 11.89 -1.11 -19.79
N GLU A 116 10.56 -1.32 -19.83
CA GLU A 116 9.80 -1.69 -18.64
C GLU A 116 10.10 -3.11 -18.16
N THR A 117 10.36 -4.04 -19.08
CA THR A 117 10.71 -5.42 -18.70
C THR A 117 12.00 -5.43 -17.87
N LEU A 118 13.05 -4.73 -18.31
CA LEU A 118 14.30 -4.64 -17.55
C LEU A 118 14.10 -3.85 -16.25
N TYR A 119 13.34 -2.76 -16.28
CA TYR A 119 12.99 -1.98 -15.08
C TYR A 119 12.37 -2.84 -13.98
N TYR A 120 11.30 -3.57 -14.30
CA TYR A 120 10.61 -4.39 -13.31
C TYR A 120 11.44 -5.58 -12.86
N ARG A 121 12.32 -6.13 -13.72
CA ARG A 121 13.22 -7.20 -13.28
C ARG A 121 14.24 -6.70 -12.26
N VAL A 122 14.85 -5.55 -12.54
CA VAL A 122 15.76 -4.85 -11.62
C VAL A 122 15.06 -4.49 -10.32
N LEU A 123 13.82 -4.01 -10.38
CA LEU A 123 13.01 -3.68 -9.21
C LEU A 123 12.69 -4.91 -8.35
N ILE A 124 12.22 -6.00 -8.95
CA ILE A 124 11.84 -7.23 -8.24
C ILE A 124 13.07 -7.87 -7.56
N ASP A 125 14.18 -8.00 -8.28
CA ASP A 125 15.39 -8.66 -7.76
C ASP A 125 16.06 -7.87 -6.62
N ASN A 126 15.78 -6.56 -6.49
CA ASN A 126 16.39 -5.67 -5.49
C ASN A 126 15.33 -4.88 -4.70
N ILE A 127 14.14 -5.47 -4.49
CA ILE A 127 12.96 -4.74 -3.98
C ILE A 127 13.19 -4.07 -2.62
N GLN A 128 14.01 -4.67 -1.75
CA GLN A 128 14.34 -4.10 -0.45
C GLN A 128 15.07 -2.76 -0.56
N GLU A 129 15.94 -2.60 -1.56
CA GLU A 129 16.67 -1.36 -1.79
C GLU A 129 15.85 -0.35 -2.61
N PHE A 130 15.07 -0.84 -3.57
CA PHE A 130 14.43 0.01 -4.56
C PHE A 130 13.01 0.45 -4.21
N ALA A 131 12.27 -0.30 -3.39
CA ALA A 131 10.94 0.12 -2.94
C ALA A 131 10.94 1.49 -2.23
N PRO A 132 11.90 1.82 -1.33
CA PRO A 132 11.97 3.15 -0.73
C PRO A 132 12.28 4.30 -1.71
N ILE A 133 12.77 3.97 -2.92
CA ILE A 133 13.12 4.94 -3.97
C ILE A 133 11.93 5.20 -4.88
N ILE A 134 11.20 4.15 -5.29
CA ILE A 134 10.03 4.27 -6.18
C ILE A 134 8.74 4.60 -5.43
N TYR A 135 8.72 4.37 -4.12
CA TYR A 135 7.60 4.59 -3.22
C TYR A 135 8.04 5.43 -2.01
N THR A 136 7.42 5.24 -0.84
CA THR A 136 7.75 6.00 0.37
C THR A 136 9.14 5.64 0.91
N PRO A 137 9.99 6.63 1.27
CA PRO A 137 9.69 8.06 1.39
C PRO A 137 10.00 8.90 0.13
N THR A 138 10.80 8.40 -0.82
CA THR A 138 11.34 9.20 -1.92
C THR A 138 10.27 9.75 -2.87
N VAL A 139 9.16 9.02 -3.06
CA VAL A 139 8.06 9.46 -3.93
C VAL A 139 7.43 10.79 -3.46
N GLY A 140 7.40 11.06 -2.15
CA GLY A 140 6.91 12.34 -1.64
C GLY A 140 7.80 13.50 -2.08
N LEU A 141 9.12 13.30 -2.05
CA LEU A 141 10.10 14.26 -2.54
C LEU A 141 10.00 14.44 -4.07
N VAL A 142 9.75 13.37 -4.81
CA VAL A 142 9.48 13.43 -6.26
C VAL A 142 8.24 14.27 -6.52
N CYS A 143 7.15 14.05 -5.78
CA CYS A 143 5.92 14.83 -5.91
C CYS A 143 6.15 16.32 -5.61
N GLN A 144 6.91 16.68 -4.57
CA GLN A 144 7.22 18.10 -4.31
C GLN A 144 7.95 18.80 -5.46
N ASN A 145 8.66 18.06 -6.31
CA ASN A 145 9.48 18.60 -7.39
C ASN A 145 8.97 18.17 -8.78
N TYR A 146 7.75 17.63 -8.89
CA TYR A 146 7.32 16.86 -10.05
C TYR A 146 7.31 17.70 -11.34
N CYS A 147 6.83 18.94 -11.30
CA CYS A 147 6.76 19.79 -12.50
C CYS A 147 8.15 19.98 -13.14
N GLY A 148 9.19 20.21 -12.32
CA GLY A 148 10.57 20.33 -12.82
C GLY A 148 11.18 18.99 -13.26
N LEU A 149 10.69 17.88 -12.72
CA LEU A 149 11.11 16.52 -13.06
C LEU A 149 10.36 15.93 -14.27
N PHE A 150 9.26 16.53 -14.70
CA PHE A 150 8.43 16.01 -15.79
C PHE A 150 9.22 15.86 -17.09
N ARG A 151 9.13 14.68 -17.71
CA ARG A 151 9.81 14.37 -18.99
C ARG A 151 8.89 13.63 -19.96
N ARG A 152 8.24 12.57 -19.50
CA ARG A 152 7.28 11.76 -20.26
C ARG A 152 6.03 11.53 -19.41
N PRO A 153 4.81 11.65 -19.98
CA PRO A 153 3.60 11.31 -19.24
C PRO A 153 3.53 9.79 -19.00
N ARG A 154 3.11 9.38 -17.79
CA ARG A 154 2.92 7.98 -17.38
C ARG A 154 1.52 7.66 -16.87
N GLY A 155 0.58 8.59 -17.01
CA GLY A 155 -0.79 8.44 -16.58
C GLY A 155 -1.70 9.37 -17.35
N MET A 156 -2.99 9.34 -17.01
CA MET A 156 -3.99 10.27 -17.54
C MET A 156 -4.28 11.38 -16.55
N TYR A 157 -4.57 12.55 -17.10
CA TYR A 157 -4.94 13.75 -16.35
C TYR A 157 -6.35 14.12 -16.80
N PHE A 158 -7.27 14.24 -15.84
CA PHE A 158 -8.61 14.77 -16.06
C PHE A 158 -8.76 16.01 -15.20
N SER A 159 -9.08 17.13 -15.82
CA SER A 159 -9.21 18.40 -15.14
C SER A 159 -10.67 18.79 -14.95
N ALA A 160 -10.93 19.75 -14.07
CA ALA A 160 -12.25 20.37 -13.93
C ALA A 160 -12.76 20.99 -15.25
N GLN A 161 -11.87 21.34 -16.17
CA GLN A 161 -12.22 21.94 -17.47
C GLN A 161 -12.65 20.89 -18.50
N ASP A 162 -12.42 19.60 -18.22
CA ASP A 162 -12.76 18.48 -19.10
C ASP A 162 -14.17 17.92 -18.84
N ARG A 163 -14.94 18.58 -17.97
CA ARG A 163 -16.29 18.15 -17.62
C ARG A 163 -17.19 18.07 -18.85
N GLY A 164 -17.83 16.93 -19.06
CA GLY A 164 -18.64 16.57 -20.21
C GLY A 164 -17.90 15.77 -21.28
N GLU A 165 -16.57 15.66 -21.20
CA GLU A 165 -15.73 15.03 -22.23
C GLU A 165 -14.96 13.81 -21.72
N MET A 166 -15.04 13.45 -20.42
CA MET A 166 -14.19 12.40 -19.85
C MET A 166 -14.43 11.02 -20.48
N ILE A 167 -15.67 10.74 -20.89
CA ILE A 167 -16.01 9.51 -21.63
C ILE A 167 -15.31 9.43 -22.99
N SER A 168 -15.09 10.56 -23.67
CA SER A 168 -14.33 10.59 -24.93
C SER A 168 -12.83 10.48 -24.62
N MET A 169 -12.36 11.21 -23.61
CA MET A 169 -10.96 11.27 -23.23
C MET A 169 -10.41 9.94 -22.76
N ILE A 170 -11.20 9.15 -22.00
CA ILE A 170 -10.75 7.86 -21.48
C ILE A 170 -10.25 6.96 -22.61
N HIS A 171 -10.81 7.07 -23.83
CA HIS A 171 -10.40 6.33 -25.04
C HIS A 171 -9.00 6.68 -25.58
N ASN A 172 -8.38 7.78 -25.15
CA ASN A 172 -7.01 8.14 -25.51
C ASN A 172 -5.97 7.22 -24.84
N TRP A 173 -6.32 6.49 -23.77
CA TRP A 173 -5.42 5.50 -23.19
C TRP A 173 -5.19 4.34 -24.19
N PRO A 174 -3.92 4.01 -24.51
CA PRO A 174 -3.60 3.06 -25.58
C PRO A 174 -3.97 1.61 -25.24
N ALA A 175 -4.04 1.26 -23.96
CA ALA A 175 -4.43 -0.09 -23.55
C ALA A 175 -5.93 -0.34 -23.80
N LYS A 176 -6.25 -1.44 -24.47
CA LYS A 176 -7.65 -1.84 -24.70
C LYS A 176 -8.36 -2.24 -23.41
N GLN A 177 -7.63 -2.89 -22.51
CA GLN A 177 -8.10 -3.40 -21.23
C GLN A 177 -7.27 -2.76 -20.12
N VAL A 178 -7.93 -2.29 -19.06
CA VAL A 178 -7.30 -1.86 -17.81
C VAL A 178 -7.95 -2.64 -16.68
N ASP A 179 -7.12 -3.24 -15.84
CA ASP A 179 -7.52 -4.08 -14.71
C ASP A 179 -7.40 -3.32 -13.38
N MET A 180 -6.41 -2.42 -13.25
CA MET A 180 -6.14 -1.67 -12.02
C MET A 180 -5.88 -0.18 -12.29
N ILE A 181 -6.62 0.68 -11.60
CA ILE A 181 -6.50 2.14 -11.66
C ILE A 181 -6.16 2.64 -10.26
N VAL A 182 -5.16 3.50 -10.16
CA VAL A 182 -4.93 4.30 -8.94
C VAL A 182 -5.17 5.76 -9.30
N VAL A 183 -6.05 6.41 -8.55
CA VAL A 183 -6.45 7.80 -8.77
C VAL A 183 -6.14 8.64 -7.54
N THR A 184 -5.69 9.87 -7.77
CA THR A 184 -5.54 10.90 -6.73
C THR A 184 -6.00 12.25 -7.26
N ASP A 185 -6.45 13.14 -6.37
CA ASP A 185 -6.63 14.57 -6.66
C ASP A 185 -5.47 15.45 -6.13
N GLY A 186 -4.44 14.82 -5.55
CA GLY A 186 -3.26 15.47 -5.01
C GLY A 186 -3.50 16.36 -3.78
N SER A 187 -4.67 16.25 -3.14
CA SER A 187 -5.10 17.19 -2.09
C SER A 187 -4.52 16.89 -0.71
N ARG A 188 -3.96 15.70 -0.49
CA ARG A 188 -3.38 15.28 0.79
C ARG A 188 -2.25 14.26 0.63
N ILE A 189 -1.23 14.58 -0.16
CA ILE A 189 -0.09 13.69 -0.39
C ILE A 189 0.70 13.41 0.89
N LEU A 190 0.70 12.18 1.42
CA LEU A 190 1.65 11.64 2.42
C LEU A 190 2.12 12.58 3.56
N GLY A 191 1.22 13.36 4.16
CA GLY A 191 1.57 14.34 5.21
C GLY A 191 2.29 15.61 4.72
N LEU A 192 2.49 15.75 3.41
CA LEU A 192 3.01 16.93 2.70
C LEU A 192 1.89 17.90 2.30
N GLY A 193 0.63 17.48 2.35
CA GLY A 193 -0.53 18.32 2.11
C GLY A 193 -0.92 18.40 0.63
N ASP A 194 -1.41 19.57 0.21
CA ASP A 194 -1.90 19.80 -1.15
C ASP A 194 -0.74 20.05 -2.12
N LEU A 195 -0.52 19.12 -3.05
CA LEU A 195 0.46 19.24 -4.13
C LEU A 195 -0.17 19.33 -5.52
N GLY A 196 -1.52 19.37 -5.61
CA GLY A 196 -2.29 19.36 -6.85
C GLY A 196 -1.77 18.33 -7.87
N VAL A 197 -1.62 18.74 -9.14
CA VAL A 197 -1.12 17.87 -10.23
C VAL A 197 0.24 17.21 -9.96
N GLN A 198 1.06 17.77 -9.06
CA GLN A 198 2.35 17.16 -8.75
C GLN A 198 2.20 15.81 -8.01
N GLY A 199 1.03 15.54 -7.43
CA GLY A 199 0.71 14.30 -6.73
C GLY A 199 0.65 13.05 -7.60
N ILE A 200 0.71 13.17 -8.93
CA ILE A 200 0.61 12.03 -9.87
C ILE A 200 1.75 11.00 -9.68
N GLY A 201 2.85 11.41 -9.06
CA GLY A 201 3.92 10.48 -8.65
C GLY A 201 3.43 9.36 -7.73
N ILE A 202 2.38 9.61 -6.92
CA ILE A 202 1.82 8.61 -6.00
C ILE A 202 1.10 7.47 -6.76
N PRO A 203 0.11 7.72 -7.63
CA PRO A 203 -0.46 6.67 -8.48
C PRO A 203 0.58 5.87 -9.26
N ILE A 204 1.61 6.53 -9.81
CA ILE A 204 2.69 5.87 -10.54
C ILE A 204 3.44 4.91 -9.62
N GLY A 205 3.92 5.37 -8.46
CA GLY A 205 4.66 4.53 -7.50
C GLY A 205 3.83 3.39 -6.92
N LYS A 206 2.53 3.60 -6.68
CA LYS A 206 1.62 2.53 -6.24
C LYS A 206 1.42 1.45 -7.28
N LEU A 207 1.24 1.84 -8.54
CA LEU A 207 1.08 0.88 -9.62
C LEU A 207 2.38 0.15 -9.94
N ASP A 208 3.54 0.79 -9.75
CA ASP A 208 4.83 0.08 -9.77
C ASP A 208 4.89 -1.03 -8.71
N MET A 209 4.35 -0.79 -7.51
CA MET A 209 4.23 -1.83 -6.48
C MET A 209 3.20 -2.90 -6.84
N TYR A 210 2.08 -2.58 -7.50
CA TYR A 210 1.17 -3.60 -8.04
C TYR A 210 1.85 -4.53 -9.05
N ILE A 211 2.74 -3.99 -9.88
CA ILE A 211 3.46 -4.80 -10.86
C ILE A 211 4.56 -5.62 -10.16
N ALA A 212 5.38 -4.99 -9.33
CA ALA A 212 6.50 -5.64 -8.66
C ALA A 212 6.06 -6.69 -7.63
N ALA A 213 5.06 -6.37 -6.80
CA ALA A 213 4.56 -7.24 -5.73
C ALA A 213 3.45 -8.17 -6.20
N ALA A 214 2.41 -7.67 -6.88
CA ALA A 214 1.29 -8.49 -7.32
C ALA A 214 1.49 -9.15 -8.69
N GLY A 215 2.49 -8.75 -9.47
CA GLY A 215 2.62 -9.27 -10.83
C GLY A 215 1.43 -8.90 -11.70
N MET A 216 0.81 -7.74 -11.48
CA MET A 216 -0.14 -7.22 -12.46
C MET A 216 0.60 -6.85 -13.75
N SER A 217 -0.08 -6.95 -14.90
CA SER A 217 0.54 -6.61 -16.18
C SER A 217 0.76 -5.10 -16.28
N PRO A 218 1.97 -4.62 -16.65
CA PRO A 218 2.23 -3.20 -16.84
C PRO A 218 1.37 -2.54 -17.92
N GLN A 219 0.84 -3.32 -18.87
CA GLN A 219 -0.04 -2.82 -19.94
C GLN A 219 -1.50 -2.70 -19.51
N ARG A 220 -1.86 -3.17 -18.32
CA ARG A 220 -3.24 -3.20 -17.80
C ARG A 220 -3.43 -2.36 -16.55
N ILE A 221 -2.49 -1.48 -16.25
CA ILE A 221 -2.59 -0.49 -15.19
C ILE A 221 -2.85 0.89 -15.79
N LEU A 222 -3.42 1.80 -14.99
CA LEU A 222 -3.59 3.19 -15.38
C LEU A 222 -3.45 4.13 -14.16
N PRO A 223 -2.37 4.92 -14.07
CA PRO A 223 -2.27 6.01 -13.10
C PRO A 223 -3.14 7.19 -13.53
N VAL A 224 -3.90 7.78 -12.60
CA VAL A 224 -4.80 8.92 -12.88
C VAL A 224 -4.58 10.07 -11.91
N MET A 225 -4.56 11.28 -12.45
CA MET A 225 -4.65 12.54 -11.70
C MET A 225 -5.98 13.24 -12.03
N LEU A 226 -6.74 13.59 -10.99
CA LEU A 226 -7.91 14.47 -11.07
C LEU A 226 -7.52 15.90 -10.66
N ASP A 227 -7.33 16.77 -11.63
CA ASP A 227 -6.95 18.17 -11.40
C ASP A 227 -8.18 19.07 -11.28
N VAL A 228 -8.64 19.25 -10.04
CA VAL A 228 -9.73 20.18 -9.70
C VAL A 228 -9.21 21.54 -9.23
N GLY A 229 -7.92 21.86 -9.46
CA GLY A 229 -7.21 22.99 -8.88
C GLY A 229 -6.39 22.61 -7.63
N THR A 230 -5.77 23.61 -7.02
CA THR A 230 -4.99 23.46 -5.78
C THR A 230 -5.19 24.67 -4.87
N ASN A 231 -5.23 24.44 -3.56
CA ASN A 231 -5.26 25.51 -2.55
C ASN A 231 -3.85 25.86 -2.05
N ASN A 232 -2.80 25.28 -2.65
CA ASN A 232 -1.42 25.59 -2.33
C ASN A 232 -0.97 26.86 -3.06
N GLN A 233 -0.87 27.96 -2.32
CA GLN A 233 -0.50 29.27 -2.89
C GLN A 233 0.89 29.27 -3.54
N GLU A 234 1.87 28.52 -2.99
CA GLU A 234 3.21 28.42 -3.57
C GLU A 234 3.16 27.83 -4.99
N LEU A 235 2.27 26.85 -5.22
CA LEU A 235 2.08 26.25 -6.54
C LEU A 235 1.27 27.15 -7.49
N LEU A 236 0.29 27.90 -6.96
CA LEU A 236 -0.47 28.87 -7.77
C LEU A 236 0.43 30.00 -8.28
N ASP A 237 1.40 30.41 -7.47
CA ASP A 237 2.35 31.47 -7.79
C ASP A 237 3.54 30.96 -8.64
N ASP A 238 3.79 29.65 -8.69
CA ASP A 238 4.89 29.07 -9.46
C ASP A 238 4.60 29.10 -10.98
N PRO A 239 5.39 29.85 -11.78
CA PRO A 239 5.21 29.89 -13.22
C PRO A 239 5.48 28.55 -13.93
N LEU A 240 6.13 27.59 -13.26
CA LEU A 240 6.40 26.25 -13.78
C LEU A 240 5.35 25.21 -13.37
N TYR A 241 4.38 25.58 -12.54
CA TYR A 241 3.30 24.67 -12.17
C TYR A 241 2.47 24.26 -13.40
N LEU A 242 2.30 22.94 -13.56
CA LEU A 242 1.66 22.31 -14.71
C LEU A 242 0.15 22.11 -14.55
N GLY A 243 -0.39 22.24 -13.34
CA GLY A 243 -1.82 22.05 -13.06
C GLY A 243 -2.66 23.31 -13.26
N LEU A 244 -3.97 23.19 -13.04
CA LEU A 244 -4.90 24.30 -13.09
C LEU A 244 -4.56 25.34 -12.00
N ARG A 245 -4.34 26.59 -12.42
CA ARG A 245 -4.03 27.72 -11.53
C ARG A 245 -5.30 28.36 -10.98
N GLN A 246 -6.06 27.54 -10.25
CA GLN A 246 -7.27 27.96 -9.56
C GLN A 246 -7.37 27.25 -8.20
N PRO A 247 -8.10 27.83 -7.23
CA PRO A 247 -8.48 27.13 -6.02
C PRO A 247 -9.25 25.83 -6.34
N ARG A 248 -9.21 24.89 -5.41
CA ARG A 248 -9.92 23.62 -5.53
C ARG A 248 -11.42 23.84 -5.64
N LEU A 249 -12.07 23.08 -6.52
CA LEU A 249 -13.52 22.91 -6.48
C LEU A 249 -13.98 22.33 -5.13
N ASP A 250 -15.21 22.66 -4.74
CA ASP A 250 -15.86 22.13 -3.53
C ASP A 250 -17.33 21.75 -3.81
N GLY A 251 -17.95 21.05 -2.87
CA GLY A 251 -19.35 20.64 -2.94
C GLY A 251 -19.69 19.79 -4.17
N GLU A 252 -20.85 20.06 -4.76
CA GLU A 252 -21.38 19.32 -5.91
C GLU A 252 -20.55 19.50 -7.18
N GLU A 253 -19.83 20.62 -7.33
CA GLU A 253 -18.96 20.82 -8.50
C GLU A 253 -17.78 19.86 -8.49
N TYR A 254 -17.18 19.64 -7.31
CA TYR A 254 -16.15 18.62 -7.13
C TYR A 254 -16.71 17.22 -7.40
N LEU A 255 -17.84 16.88 -6.78
CA LEU A 255 -18.43 15.55 -6.89
C LEU A 255 -18.86 15.22 -8.33
N ALA A 256 -19.34 16.21 -9.09
CA ALA A 256 -19.70 16.02 -10.49
C ALA A 256 -18.50 15.60 -11.36
N VAL A 257 -17.31 16.14 -11.10
CA VAL A 257 -16.07 15.75 -11.80
C VAL A 257 -15.70 14.30 -11.47
N VAL A 258 -15.77 13.92 -10.19
CA VAL A 258 -15.43 12.55 -9.76
C VAL A 258 -16.46 11.54 -10.27
N ASP A 259 -17.76 11.88 -10.27
CA ASP A 259 -18.82 11.05 -10.81
C ASP A 259 -18.61 10.75 -12.30
N GLU A 260 -18.37 11.79 -13.10
CA GLU A 260 -18.15 11.65 -14.53
C GLU A 260 -16.93 10.77 -14.81
N PHE A 261 -15.84 10.96 -14.06
CA PHE A 261 -14.64 10.12 -14.16
C PHE A 261 -14.97 8.65 -13.86
N MET A 262 -15.65 8.37 -12.75
CA MET A 262 -16.01 6.99 -12.38
C MET A 262 -16.91 6.35 -13.44
N GLU A 263 -17.91 7.07 -13.93
CA GLU A 263 -18.79 6.58 -14.99
C GLU A 263 -18.03 6.34 -16.30
N ALA A 264 -17.11 7.22 -16.68
CA ALA A 264 -16.26 7.05 -17.86
C ALA A 264 -15.36 5.81 -17.77
N VAL A 265 -14.75 5.58 -16.59
CA VAL A 265 -13.93 4.39 -16.32
C VAL A 265 -14.76 3.12 -16.48
N TYR A 266 -15.90 3.01 -15.80
CA TYR A 266 -16.70 1.78 -15.81
C TYR A 266 -17.49 1.58 -17.11
N ALA A 267 -17.73 2.63 -17.89
CA ALA A 267 -18.26 2.51 -19.25
C ALA A 267 -17.24 1.87 -20.20
N ARG A 268 -15.95 2.22 -20.09
CA ARG A 268 -14.88 1.63 -20.92
C ARG A 268 -14.39 0.28 -20.38
N TRP A 269 -14.21 0.17 -19.07
CA TRP A 269 -13.65 -1.01 -18.40
C TRP A 269 -14.52 -1.41 -17.20
N PRO A 270 -15.65 -2.12 -17.42
CA PRO A 270 -16.60 -2.48 -16.37
C PRO A 270 -16.04 -3.34 -15.22
N LYS A 271 -14.88 -3.96 -15.44
CA LYS A 271 -14.20 -4.84 -14.48
C LYS A 271 -12.94 -4.23 -13.87
N ALA A 272 -12.63 -2.97 -14.18
CA ALA A 272 -11.48 -2.30 -13.58
C ALA A 272 -11.68 -2.12 -12.08
N ILE A 273 -10.60 -2.32 -11.33
CA ILE A 273 -10.53 -1.98 -9.92
C ILE A 273 -10.02 -0.55 -9.80
N VAL A 274 -10.73 0.31 -9.07
CA VAL A 274 -10.32 1.70 -8.82
C VAL A 274 -9.89 1.88 -7.37
N GLN A 275 -8.63 2.22 -7.16
CA GLN A 275 -8.10 2.61 -5.85
C GLN A 275 -7.99 4.13 -5.75
N PHE A 276 -8.62 4.69 -4.73
CA PHE A 276 -8.48 6.11 -4.37
C PHE A 276 -7.31 6.30 -3.41
N GLU A 277 -6.53 7.35 -3.65
CA GLU A 277 -5.28 7.62 -2.94
C GLU A 277 -5.07 9.11 -2.63
N ASP A 278 -4.62 9.42 -1.42
CA ASP A 278 -4.18 10.74 -0.96
C ASP A 278 -5.23 11.87 -1.15
N PHE A 279 -6.50 11.51 -0.94
CA PHE A 279 -7.61 12.47 -0.93
C PHE A 279 -7.76 13.14 0.44
N GLN A 280 -8.20 14.40 0.44
CA GLN A 280 -8.65 15.09 1.65
C GLN A 280 -9.73 14.26 2.36
N MET A 281 -9.70 14.27 3.70
CA MET A 281 -10.52 13.39 4.53
C MET A 281 -12.01 13.47 4.20
N LYS A 282 -12.56 14.67 3.98
CA LYS A 282 -13.97 14.84 3.62
C LYS A 282 -14.33 14.08 2.33
N TRP A 283 -13.46 14.14 1.33
CA TRP A 283 -13.66 13.50 0.04
C TRP A 283 -13.38 12.02 0.09
N ALA A 284 -12.31 11.58 0.76
CA ALA A 284 -11.99 10.16 0.90
C ALA A 284 -13.16 9.36 1.50
N PHE A 285 -13.85 9.89 2.52
CA PHE A 285 -15.03 9.23 3.09
C PHE A 285 -16.26 9.35 2.18
N GLU A 286 -16.52 10.53 1.62
CA GLU A 286 -17.72 10.74 0.80
C GLU A 286 -17.66 9.92 -0.48
N THR A 287 -16.52 9.88 -1.19
CA THR A 287 -16.37 9.08 -2.41
C THR A 287 -16.40 7.58 -2.10
N LEU A 288 -15.75 7.12 -1.02
CA LEU A 288 -15.83 5.73 -0.59
C LEU A 288 -17.29 5.32 -0.31
N ARG A 289 -18.04 6.14 0.42
CA ARG A 289 -19.47 5.89 0.71
C ARG A 289 -20.30 5.89 -0.57
N ARG A 290 -20.04 6.81 -1.50
CA ARG A 290 -20.81 7.00 -2.74
C ARG A 290 -20.61 5.87 -3.76
N TYR A 291 -19.42 5.29 -3.83
CA TYR A 291 -19.03 4.41 -4.95
C TYR A 291 -18.85 2.94 -4.58
N ARG A 292 -18.50 2.59 -3.33
CA ARG A 292 -18.12 1.21 -2.96
C ARG A 292 -19.21 0.15 -3.19
N GLU A 293 -20.48 0.55 -3.15
CA GLU A 293 -21.62 -0.35 -3.41
C GLU A 293 -22.03 -0.39 -4.88
N ARG A 294 -21.50 0.51 -5.71
CA ARG A 294 -21.80 0.61 -7.15
C ARG A 294 -20.68 0.05 -8.02
N PHE A 295 -19.44 0.17 -7.54
CA PHE A 295 -18.23 -0.07 -8.31
C PHE A 295 -17.23 -0.92 -7.52
N CYS A 296 -16.34 -1.61 -8.23
CA CYS A 296 -15.24 -2.35 -7.62
C CYS A 296 -14.10 -1.38 -7.26
N MET A 297 -14.27 -0.68 -6.13
CA MET A 297 -13.31 0.32 -5.68
C MET A 297 -13.00 0.18 -4.19
N PHE A 298 -11.82 0.67 -3.79
CA PHE A 298 -11.45 0.86 -2.38
C PHE A 298 -10.57 2.11 -2.20
N ASN A 299 -10.40 2.58 -0.97
CA ASN A 299 -9.51 3.68 -0.64
C ASN A 299 -8.39 3.17 0.27
N ASP A 300 -7.13 3.30 -0.12
CA ASP A 300 -6.03 2.70 0.64
C ASP A 300 -5.73 3.43 1.95
N ASP A 301 -5.90 4.75 2.00
CA ASP A 301 -5.70 5.56 3.21
C ASP A 301 -6.69 5.23 4.34
N ILE A 302 -7.89 4.79 3.98
CA ILE A 302 -8.93 4.37 4.91
C ILE A 302 -8.84 2.86 5.15
N GLN A 303 -8.95 2.06 4.08
CA GLN A 303 -9.13 0.62 4.16
C GLN A 303 -7.79 -0.14 4.20
N GLY A 304 -6.79 0.29 3.44
CA GLY A 304 -5.45 -0.31 3.45
C GLY A 304 -4.69 -0.05 4.75
N THR A 305 -4.72 1.20 5.23
CA THR A 305 -4.11 1.56 6.53
C THR A 305 -4.84 0.90 7.69
N ALA A 306 -6.17 0.81 7.64
CA ALA A 306 -6.91 -0.02 8.57
C ALA A 306 -6.37 -1.46 8.54
N GLY A 307 -6.31 -2.02 7.33
CA GLY A 307 -5.77 -3.33 7.00
C GLY A 307 -4.50 -3.67 7.77
N VAL A 308 -3.45 -2.89 7.49
CA VAL A 308 -2.11 -3.17 7.98
C VAL A 308 -2.01 -2.94 9.48
N ALA A 309 -2.73 -1.94 10.01
CA ALA A 309 -2.78 -1.71 11.45
C ALA A 309 -3.46 -2.88 12.17
N LEU A 310 -4.57 -3.42 11.67
CA LEU A 310 -5.19 -4.60 12.27
C LEU A 310 -4.23 -5.79 12.25
N ALA A 311 -3.51 -6.03 11.16
CA ALA A 311 -2.51 -7.09 11.11
C ALA A 311 -1.45 -6.92 12.22
N GLY A 312 -0.99 -5.69 12.44
CA GLY A 312 -0.07 -5.34 13.54
C GLY A 312 -0.69 -5.53 14.92
N LEU A 313 -1.96 -5.16 15.12
CA LEU A 313 -2.68 -5.33 16.39
C LEU A 313 -2.89 -6.82 16.74
N LEU A 314 -3.21 -7.65 15.74
CA LEU A 314 -3.29 -9.10 15.88
C LEU A 314 -1.91 -9.69 16.21
N GLY A 315 -0.86 -9.23 15.52
CA GLY A 315 0.53 -9.59 15.81
C GLY A 315 0.95 -9.20 17.23
N ALA A 316 0.59 -8.00 17.70
CA ALA A 316 0.86 -7.53 19.05
C ALA A 316 0.15 -8.39 20.11
N THR A 317 -1.09 -8.82 19.84
CA THR A 317 -1.82 -9.76 20.72
C THR A 317 -1.05 -11.07 20.88
N ARG A 318 -0.53 -11.62 19.77
CA ARG A 318 0.32 -12.83 19.80
C ARG A 318 1.65 -12.59 20.51
N ALA A 319 2.29 -11.45 20.27
CA ALA A 319 3.57 -11.07 20.90
C ALA A 319 3.45 -11.00 22.43
N GLN A 320 2.28 -10.62 22.93
CA GLN A 320 1.95 -10.60 24.36
C GLN A 320 1.72 -12.01 24.95
N GLY A 321 1.90 -13.07 24.16
CA GLY A 321 1.67 -14.45 24.58
C GLY A 321 0.19 -14.80 24.70
N ARG A 322 -0.71 -14.00 24.11
CA ARG A 322 -2.16 -14.19 24.19
C ARG A 322 -2.68 -14.85 22.92
N PRO A 323 -3.71 -15.72 23.01
CA PRO A 323 -4.39 -16.24 21.82
C PRO A 323 -5.11 -15.11 21.07
N LEU A 324 -5.33 -15.26 19.76
CA LEU A 324 -6.02 -14.23 18.97
C LEU A 324 -7.44 -13.90 19.48
N SER A 325 -8.12 -14.86 20.12
CA SER A 325 -9.42 -14.62 20.79
C SER A 325 -9.34 -13.55 21.89
N ASP A 326 -8.16 -13.31 22.46
CA ASP A 326 -7.94 -12.25 23.45
C ASP A 326 -7.70 -10.87 22.82
N PHE A 327 -7.71 -10.75 21.48
CA PHE A 327 -7.76 -9.45 20.81
C PHE A 327 -8.95 -8.63 21.31
N ALA A 328 -10.09 -9.28 21.58
CA ALA A 328 -11.27 -8.64 22.17
C ALA A 328 -11.08 -8.13 23.61
N LYS A 329 -9.95 -8.45 24.27
CA LYS A 329 -9.61 -7.96 25.61
C LYS A 329 -8.50 -6.89 25.56
N GLN A 330 -8.08 -6.46 24.37
CA GLN A 330 -7.03 -5.48 24.21
C GLN A 330 -7.51 -4.09 24.61
N LYS A 331 -6.81 -3.45 25.55
CA LYS A 331 -6.99 -2.03 25.83
C LYS A 331 -6.16 -1.23 24.84
N ILE A 332 -6.82 -0.53 23.93
CA ILE A 332 -6.16 0.20 22.83
C ILE A 332 -6.47 1.69 22.98
N VAL A 333 -5.41 2.49 23.12
CA VAL A 333 -5.48 3.96 23.11
C VAL A 333 -5.03 4.45 21.74
N ILE A 334 -5.84 5.28 21.09
CA ILE A 334 -5.63 5.78 19.73
C ILE A 334 -5.49 7.31 19.79
N ALA A 335 -4.36 7.84 19.35
CA ALA A 335 -4.13 9.26 19.18
C ALA A 335 -4.31 9.64 17.70
N GLY A 336 -5.45 10.25 17.37
CA GLY A 336 -5.79 10.69 16.02
C GLY A 336 -7.16 10.20 15.57
N ALA A 337 -8.14 11.11 15.49
CA ALA A 337 -9.49 10.84 14.97
C ALA A 337 -9.67 11.19 13.48
N GLY A 338 -8.57 11.15 12.72
CA GLY A 338 -8.56 11.36 11.26
C GLY A 338 -9.03 10.14 10.46
N SER A 339 -8.90 10.19 9.13
CA SER A 339 -9.35 9.10 8.24
C SER A 339 -8.75 7.74 8.59
N ALA A 340 -7.44 7.72 8.82
CA ALA A 340 -6.72 6.51 9.20
C ALA A 340 -7.16 6.01 10.59
N GLY A 341 -7.20 6.88 11.61
CA GLY A 341 -7.65 6.52 12.96
C GLY A 341 -9.05 5.91 12.99
N ILE A 342 -10.00 6.55 12.31
CA ILE A 342 -11.38 6.06 12.21
C ILE A 342 -11.47 4.79 11.35
N GLY A 343 -10.71 4.69 10.26
CA GLY A 343 -10.62 3.49 9.44
C GLY A 343 -10.16 2.28 10.27
N VAL A 344 -9.03 2.42 10.99
CA VAL A 344 -8.47 1.38 11.85
C VAL A 344 -9.47 0.98 12.93
N LEU A 345 -10.11 1.95 13.60
CA LEU A 345 -11.11 1.69 14.64
C LEU A 345 -12.32 0.92 14.11
N ASN A 346 -12.86 1.30 12.95
CA ASN A 346 -13.97 0.60 12.33
C ASN A 346 -13.62 -0.86 12.02
N MET A 347 -12.44 -1.09 11.46
CA MET A 347 -12.04 -2.44 11.07
C MET A 347 -11.64 -3.30 12.29
N ALA A 348 -10.98 -2.71 13.29
CA ALA A 348 -10.70 -3.36 14.57
C ALA A 348 -11.98 -3.72 15.31
N LYS A 349 -12.99 -2.84 15.33
CA LYS A 349 -14.31 -3.11 15.92
C LYS A 349 -15.04 -4.24 15.19
N LYS A 350 -14.97 -4.30 13.86
CA LYS A 350 -15.54 -5.43 13.09
C LYS A 350 -14.86 -6.75 13.41
N ALA A 351 -13.52 -6.77 13.44
CA ALA A 351 -12.77 -7.95 13.83
C ALA A 351 -13.06 -8.40 15.27
N PHE A 352 -13.17 -7.43 16.18
CA PHE A 352 -13.62 -7.66 17.55
C PHE A 352 -15.01 -8.32 17.60
N LEU A 353 -16.01 -7.77 16.88
CA LEU A 353 -17.38 -8.27 16.93
C LEU A 353 -17.47 -9.69 16.37
N LYS A 354 -16.78 -9.99 15.27
CA LYS A 354 -16.68 -11.33 14.70
C LYS A 354 -16.11 -12.33 15.71
N MET A 355 -15.08 -11.94 16.47
CA MET A 355 -14.52 -12.79 17.53
C MET A 355 -15.49 -12.96 18.70
N VAL A 356 -16.17 -11.88 19.12
CA VAL A 356 -17.18 -11.95 20.18
C VAL A 356 -18.30 -12.92 19.81
N GLU A 357 -18.81 -12.85 18.58
CA GLU A 357 -19.83 -13.77 18.06
C GLU A 357 -19.30 -15.22 17.99
N SER A 358 -18.08 -15.41 17.49
CA SER A 358 -17.47 -16.74 17.33
C SER A 358 -17.14 -17.42 18.66
N TYR A 359 -16.81 -16.65 19.71
CA TYR A 359 -16.35 -17.16 21.01
C TYR A 359 -17.35 -16.92 22.17
N GLY A 360 -18.50 -16.29 21.91
CA GLY A 360 -19.52 -16.02 22.93
C GLY A 360 -19.07 -15.09 24.05
N MET A 361 -18.31 -14.04 23.73
CA MET A 361 -17.71 -13.12 24.72
C MET A 361 -18.61 -11.93 25.06
N ALA A 362 -18.34 -11.23 26.16
CA ALA A 362 -19.02 -9.97 26.46
C ALA A 362 -18.49 -8.85 25.54
N ASN A 363 -19.39 -8.10 24.91
CA ASN A 363 -19.04 -6.92 24.12
C ASN A 363 -18.67 -5.77 25.05
N THR A 364 -17.38 -5.59 25.33
CA THR A 364 -16.86 -4.43 26.06
C THR A 364 -16.13 -3.52 25.10
N ASN A 365 -16.50 -2.24 25.03
CA ASN A 365 -15.74 -1.26 24.26
C ASN A 365 -14.37 -1.06 24.93
N GLN A 366 -13.28 -1.42 24.26
CA GLN A 366 -11.91 -1.33 24.78
C GLN A 366 -11.04 -0.37 23.96
N PHE A 367 -11.67 0.57 23.26
CA PHE A 367 -11.00 1.60 22.48
C PHE A 367 -11.17 2.96 23.17
N TRP A 368 -10.07 3.72 23.27
CA TRP A 368 -10.05 5.11 23.74
C TRP A 368 -9.48 5.99 22.63
N LEU A 369 -10.34 6.79 22.00
CA LEU A 369 -10.00 7.68 20.91
C LEU A 369 -9.70 9.09 21.43
N LEU A 370 -8.56 9.64 21.03
CA LEU A 370 -8.20 11.04 21.27
C LEU A 370 -8.08 11.80 19.96
N ASP A 371 -8.53 13.05 19.97
CA ASP A 371 -8.24 14.03 18.93
C ASP A 371 -7.41 15.21 19.49
N LYS A 372 -7.32 16.30 18.73
CA LYS A 372 -6.58 17.51 19.12
C LYS A 372 -7.08 18.14 20.42
N ASP A 373 -8.34 17.89 20.78
CA ASP A 373 -9.02 18.44 21.95
C ASP A 373 -9.13 17.37 23.07
N GLY A 374 -8.31 16.31 23.01
CA GLY A 374 -8.18 15.26 24.03
C GLY A 374 -9.10 14.05 23.83
N LEU A 375 -9.37 13.32 24.92
CA LEU A 375 -10.26 12.14 24.90
C LEU A 375 -11.65 12.51 24.38
N VAL A 376 -12.14 11.71 23.42
CA VAL A 376 -13.47 11.89 22.81
C VAL A 376 -14.51 11.12 23.62
N THR A 377 -15.46 11.84 24.20
CA THR A 377 -16.57 11.28 24.98
C THR A 377 -17.93 11.67 24.40
N THR A 378 -19.00 11.08 24.93
CA THR A 378 -20.39 11.42 24.53
C THR A 378 -20.77 12.86 24.86
N ASP A 379 -20.00 13.56 25.71
CA ASP A 379 -20.22 14.97 26.06
C ASP A 379 -19.66 15.94 25.00
N ARG A 380 -18.93 15.45 23.99
CA ARG A 380 -18.34 16.24 22.90
C ARG A 380 -19.43 16.89 22.04
N LYS A 381 -19.56 18.22 22.13
CA LYS A 381 -20.61 18.98 21.42
C LYS A 381 -20.55 18.91 19.89
N ASN A 382 -19.34 18.87 19.32
CA ASN A 382 -19.11 18.91 17.86
C ASN A 382 -18.34 17.69 17.39
N ILE A 383 -18.77 16.50 17.83
CA ILE A 383 -18.13 15.25 17.42
C ILE A 383 -18.38 15.00 15.93
N ALA A 384 -17.33 14.64 15.20
CA ALA A 384 -17.48 14.21 13.81
C ALA A 384 -18.37 12.95 13.77
N PRO A 385 -19.35 12.84 12.84
CA PRO A 385 -20.25 11.69 12.77
C PRO A 385 -19.53 10.34 12.70
N ALA A 386 -18.36 10.30 12.04
CA ALA A 386 -17.54 9.10 11.93
C ALA A 386 -16.81 8.70 13.23
N ALA A 387 -16.59 9.65 14.15
CA ALA A 387 -15.96 9.42 15.46
C ALA A 387 -16.99 9.10 16.56
N ALA A 388 -18.24 9.53 16.40
CA ALA A 388 -19.31 9.33 17.37
C ALA A 388 -19.49 7.87 17.86
N PRO A 389 -19.39 6.83 17.00
CA PRO A 389 -19.50 5.44 17.43
C PRO A 389 -18.38 4.92 18.36
N PHE A 390 -17.33 5.72 18.57
CA PHE A 390 -16.17 5.41 19.39
C PHE A 390 -16.04 6.31 20.62
N ALA A 391 -16.96 7.26 20.79
CA ALA A 391 -17.02 8.11 21.97
C ALA A 391 -17.22 7.27 23.25
N ARG A 392 -16.45 7.56 24.29
CA ARG A 392 -16.63 6.94 25.62
C ARG A 392 -17.86 7.51 26.32
N GLY A 393 -18.61 6.66 27.01
CA GLY A 393 -19.78 7.09 27.76
C GLY A 393 -19.42 7.72 29.11
N CYS A 394 -20.44 7.89 29.94
CA CYS A 394 -20.31 8.31 31.33
C CYS A 394 -21.08 7.30 32.20
N GLY A 395 -20.43 6.18 32.56
CA GLY A 395 -21.07 5.10 33.34
C GLY A 395 -20.07 4.38 34.25
N PRO A 396 -20.54 3.48 35.13
CA PRO A 396 -19.68 2.73 36.06
C PRO A 396 -18.69 1.77 35.37
N GLU A 397 -18.88 1.51 34.08
CA GLU A 397 -17.96 0.74 33.24
C GLU A 397 -16.81 1.60 32.65
N GLU A 398 -16.85 2.91 32.89
CA GLU A 398 -15.83 3.87 32.46
C GLU A 398 -14.76 4.07 33.52
N ILE A 399 -13.56 4.44 33.09
CA ILE A 399 -12.41 4.58 33.98
C ILE A 399 -12.54 5.86 34.79
N GLU A 400 -12.58 5.71 36.12
CA GLU A 400 -12.71 6.82 37.05
C GLU A 400 -11.60 7.88 36.86
N GLY A 401 -12.04 9.14 36.72
CA GLY A 401 -11.16 10.30 36.56
C GLY A 401 -10.84 10.68 35.12
N LEU A 402 -11.26 9.89 34.12
CA LEU A 402 -11.25 10.32 32.72
C LEU A 402 -12.52 11.10 32.39
N ARG A 403 -12.36 12.18 31.64
CA ARG A 403 -13.44 13.06 31.21
C ARG A 403 -13.19 13.53 29.78
N GLU A 404 -14.19 14.19 29.24
CA GLU A 404 -14.07 14.93 27.99
C GLU A 404 -12.81 15.79 27.97
N GLY A 405 -11.99 15.60 26.94
CA GLY A 405 -10.75 16.36 26.76
C GLY A 405 -9.61 16.01 27.72
N SER A 406 -9.70 14.91 28.47
CA SER A 406 -8.52 14.35 29.17
C SER A 406 -7.34 14.20 28.21
N SER A 407 -6.15 14.56 28.69
CA SER A 407 -4.91 14.54 27.91
C SER A 407 -4.43 13.12 27.61
N LEU A 408 -3.56 12.98 26.62
CA LEU A 408 -3.00 11.68 26.24
C LEU A 408 -2.28 10.98 27.40
N VAL A 409 -1.48 11.72 28.18
CA VAL A 409 -0.78 11.16 29.33
C VAL A 409 -1.75 10.68 30.42
N GLU A 410 -2.78 11.46 30.74
CA GLU A 410 -3.81 11.07 31.72
C GLU A 410 -4.53 9.80 31.29
N VAL A 411 -4.90 9.70 30.01
CA VAL A 411 -5.54 8.50 29.45
C VAL A 411 -4.62 7.29 29.54
N VAL A 412 -3.35 7.40 29.13
CA VAL A 412 -2.41 6.27 29.19
C VAL A 412 -2.15 5.83 30.63
N GLU A 413 -1.99 6.76 31.58
CA GLU A 413 -1.78 6.43 32.99
C GLU A 413 -2.96 5.71 33.64
N LYS A 414 -4.19 6.13 33.29
CA LYS A 414 -5.42 5.59 33.87
C LYS A 414 -5.87 4.29 33.20
N VAL A 415 -5.81 4.23 31.86
CA VAL A 415 -6.18 3.03 31.08
C VAL A 415 -5.19 1.90 31.30
N ARG A 416 -3.89 2.23 31.43
CA ARG A 416 -2.78 1.27 31.38
C ARG A 416 -2.86 0.38 30.14
N PRO A 417 -2.89 0.99 28.93
CA PRO A 417 -3.25 0.29 27.71
C PRO A 417 -2.22 -0.78 27.35
N HIS A 418 -2.66 -1.83 26.68
CA HIS A 418 -1.75 -2.82 26.09
C HIS A 418 -1.14 -2.31 24.78
N VAL A 419 -1.88 -1.45 24.08
CA VAL A 419 -1.45 -0.86 22.80
C VAL A 419 -1.69 0.65 22.81
N LEU A 420 -0.66 1.40 22.40
CA LEU A 420 -0.74 2.83 22.10
C LEU A 420 -0.52 3.04 20.60
N LEU A 421 -1.52 3.56 19.90
CA LEU A 421 -1.55 3.71 18.44
C LEU A 421 -1.64 5.18 18.03
N GLY A 422 -0.64 5.68 17.32
CA GLY A 422 -0.54 7.04 16.82
C GLY A 422 -0.89 7.13 15.35
N LEU A 423 -1.92 7.92 15.02
CA LEU A 423 -2.45 8.18 13.68
C LEU A 423 -2.81 9.66 13.53
N SER A 424 -2.01 10.53 14.15
CA SER A 424 -2.32 11.95 14.35
C SER A 424 -1.81 12.87 13.24
N GLY A 425 -0.76 12.46 12.53
CA GLY A 425 0.03 13.30 11.62
C GLY A 425 0.93 14.31 12.35
N VAL A 426 1.08 14.22 13.67
CA VAL A 426 1.84 15.17 14.49
C VAL A 426 3.00 14.47 15.18
N GLY A 427 4.22 14.92 14.84
CA GLY A 427 5.45 14.33 15.38
C GLY A 427 5.66 14.63 16.85
N GLY A 428 6.20 13.64 17.59
CA GLY A 428 6.65 13.82 18.98
C GLY A 428 5.55 13.88 20.05
N ILE A 429 4.29 13.57 19.72
CA ILE A 429 3.20 13.56 20.71
C ILE A 429 3.29 12.41 21.71
N PHE A 430 3.99 11.33 21.39
CA PHE A 430 4.35 10.27 22.34
C PHE A 430 5.66 10.66 23.02
N ASN A 431 5.60 11.76 23.77
CA ASN A 431 6.75 12.33 24.47
C ASN A 431 7.20 11.47 25.67
N ASP A 432 8.27 11.89 26.33
CA ASP A 432 8.83 11.20 27.50
C ASP A 432 7.80 10.89 28.60
N GLU A 433 6.83 11.79 28.86
CA GLU A 433 5.81 11.59 29.88
C GLU A 433 4.83 10.49 29.48
N VAL A 434 4.37 10.51 28.23
CA VAL A 434 3.48 9.48 27.67
C VAL A 434 4.17 8.11 27.63
N LEU A 435 5.44 8.05 27.21
CA LEU A 435 6.18 6.79 27.16
C LEU A 435 6.48 6.24 28.56
N LYS A 436 6.82 7.10 29.53
CA LYS A 436 6.94 6.68 30.95
C LYS A 436 5.61 6.22 31.53
N ALA A 437 4.49 6.81 31.14
CA ALA A 437 3.16 6.32 31.50
C ALA A 437 2.91 4.92 30.90
N MET A 438 3.29 4.71 29.64
CA MET A 438 3.16 3.42 28.94
C MET A 438 3.98 2.30 29.59
N GLN A 439 5.08 2.61 30.27
CA GLN A 439 5.84 1.63 31.06
C GLN A 439 4.98 0.95 32.14
N LYS A 440 3.93 1.62 32.63
CA LYS A 440 2.98 1.09 33.63
C LYS A 440 1.83 0.28 33.00
N SER A 441 1.97 -0.16 31.75
CA SER A 441 0.98 -0.97 31.04
C SER A 441 0.61 -2.24 31.82
N ASP A 442 -0.66 -2.67 31.69
CA ASP A 442 -1.10 -3.98 32.19
C ASP A 442 -0.56 -5.15 31.33
N SER A 443 0.06 -4.86 30.18
CA SER A 443 0.75 -5.84 29.35
C SER A 443 2.22 -5.93 29.73
N THR A 444 2.74 -7.16 29.87
CA THR A 444 4.18 -7.40 30.04
C THR A 444 4.99 -7.08 28.77
N ARG A 445 4.31 -6.95 27.62
CA ARG A 445 4.87 -6.57 26.32
C ARG A 445 3.96 -5.51 25.67
N PRO A 446 4.02 -4.25 26.16
CA PRO A 446 3.23 -3.17 25.59
C PRO A 446 3.61 -2.97 24.11
N ALA A 447 2.64 -2.61 23.28
CA ALA A 447 2.88 -2.29 21.87
C ALA A 447 2.68 -0.79 21.62
N ILE A 448 3.59 -0.20 20.85
CA ILE A 448 3.53 1.20 20.43
C ILE A 448 3.63 1.24 18.91
N PHE A 449 2.65 1.87 18.28
CA PHE A 449 2.60 2.06 16.83
C PHE A 449 2.63 3.56 16.51
N ALA A 450 3.74 4.07 15.97
CA ALA A 450 3.90 5.45 15.53
C ALA A 450 3.71 5.55 14.00
N MET A 451 2.46 5.57 13.55
CA MET A 451 2.10 5.31 12.15
C MET A 451 2.15 6.53 11.24
N SER A 452 2.34 7.72 11.79
CA SER A 452 2.35 8.96 11.00
C SER A 452 3.58 9.06 10.10
N ASN A 453 3.36 9.53 8.86
CA ASN A 453 4.37 9.70 7.82
C ASN A 453 4.54 11.19 7.46
N PRO A 454 5.74 11.61 6.99
CA PRO A 454 7.02 10.88 6.99
C PRO A 454 7.64 10.76 8.40
N THR A 455 8.89 10.29 8.54
CA THR A 455 9.60 10.08 9.82
C THR A 455 9.51 11.27 10.78
N ALA A 456 9.60 12.50 10.26
CA ALA A 456 9.48 13.73 11.06
C ALA A 456 8.08 13.96 11.68
N LYS A 457 7.07 13.22 11.23
CA LYS A 457 5.70 13.25 11.74
C LYS A 457 5.37 12.03 12.62
N ALA A 458 6.29 11.09 12.78
CA ALA A 458 6.09 9.93 13.66
C ALA A 458 5.90 10.40 15.12
N GLU A 459 4.94 9.77 15.81
CA GLU A 459 4.55 10.16 17.16
C GLU A 459 5.70 10.04 18.19
N CYS A 460 6.59 9.07 18.00
CA CYS A 460 7.89 8.95 18.68
C CYS A 460 8.89 8.20 17.80
N THR A 461 10.16 8.20 18.22
CA THR A 461 11.19 7.37 17.60
C THR A 461 11.20 5.95 18.22
N ALA A 462 11.71 4.98 17.48
CA ALA A 462 11.93 3.63 18.00
C ALA A 462 12.86 3.65 19.23
N ALA A 463 13.92 4.47 19.18
CA ALA A 463 14.88 4.60 20.27
C ALA A 463 14.21 5.09 21.57
N ASP A 464 13.35 6.09 21.49
CA ASP A 464 12.63 6.61 22.66
C ASP A 464 11.66 5.56 23.22
N ALA A 465 10.94 4.84 22.35
CA ALA A 465 10.03 3.78 22.79
C ALA A 465 10.77 2.70 23.59
N PHE A 466 11.88 2.15 23.08
CA PHE A 466 12.66 1.14 23.80
C PHE A 466 13.34 1.69 25.06
N LYS A 467 13.80 2.95 25.02
CA LYS A 467 14.46 3.61 26.17
C LYS A 467 13.50 3.83 27.34
N TYR A 468 12.30 4.35 27.09
CA TYR A 468 11.39 4.76 28.16
C TYR A 468 10.40 3.67 28.57
N VAL A 469 9.96 2.83 27.63
CA VAL A 469 8.95 1.79 27.91
C VAL A 469 9.61 0.47 28.29
N GLY A 470 10.74 0.15 27.66
CA GLY A 470 11.62 -0.97 28.02
C GLY A 470 11.86 -1.97 26.89
N GLU A 471 12.79 -2.91 27.11
CA GLU A 471 13.28 -3.86 26.11
C GLU A 471 12.21 -4.82 25.54
N ASN A 472 11.14 -5.05 26.30
CA ASN A 472 10.07 -5.98 25.93
C ASN A 472 8.98 -5.35 25.05
N THR A 473 9.08 -4.05 24.79
CA THR A 473 8.14 -3.27 23.99
C THR A 473 8.12 -3.77 22.56
N VAL A 474 6.94 -3.86 21.98
CA VAL A 474 6.76 -4.09 20.54
C VAL A 474 6.60 -2.73 19.87
N PHE A 475 7.47 -2.41 18.92
CA PHE A 475 7.43 -1.13 18.22
C PHE A 475 7.07 -1.30 16.74
N GLY A 476 6.08 -0.55 16.28
CA GLY A 476 5.71 -0.42 14.88
C GLY A 476 5.67 1.03 14.43
N SER A 477 5.87 1.28 13.14
CA SER A 477 5.88 2.62 12.56
C SER A 477 5.43 2.63 11.11
N GLY A 478 4.92 3.77 10.62
CA GLY A 478 4.55 3.93 9.20
C GLY A 478 5.78 4.18 8.32
N SER A 479 6.71 4.99 8.83
CA SER A 479 7.98 5.35 8.18
C SER A 479 9.11 4.41 8.59
N PRO A 480 10.15 4.24 7.76
CA PRO A 480 11.28 3.38 8.10
C PRO A 480 12.10 3.96 9.27
N PHE A 481 12.49 3.10 10.21
CA PHE A 481 13.51 3.34 11.23
C PHE A 481 14.45 2.13 11.32
N ASP A 482 15.68 2.38 11.78
CA ASP A 482 16.62 1.32 12.07
C ASP A 482 16.24 0.55 13.33
N ASN A 483 16.62 -0.73 13.38
CA ASN A 483 16.54 -1.52 14.60
C ASN A 483 17.42 -0.90 15.70
N VAL A 484 16.98 -1.03 16.96
CA VAL A 484 17.65 -0.40 18.10
C VAL A 484 18.54 -1.43 18.81
N ASP A 485 19.82 -1.13 18.97
CA ASP A 485 20.70 -1.89 19.87
C ASP A 485 20.35 -1.56 21.33
N LEU A 486 19.95 -2.58 22.09
CA LEU A 486 19.52 -2.42 23.48
C LEU A 486 20.69 -2.45 24.49
N GLY A 487 21.94 -2.57 24.01
CA GLY A 487 23.15 -2.51 24.83
C GLY A 487 23.44 -3.78 25.66
N ASN A 488 22.54 -4.76 25.63
CA ASN A 488 22.68 -6.05 26.30
C ASN A 488 22.87 -7.23 25.32
N GLY A 489 23.26 -6.92 24.07
CA GLY A 489 23.38 -7.89 22.98
C GLY A 489 22.04 -8.29 22.35
N LYS A 490 20.92 -7.71 22.79
CA LYS A 490 19.61 -7.86 22.14
C LYS A 490 19.32 -6.68 21.21
N VAL A 491 18.43 -6.93 20.26
CA VAL A 491 17.98 -5.95 19.27
C VAL A 491 16.49 -5.69 19.46
N GLY A 492 16.12 -4.43 19.61
CA GLY A 492 14.76 -3.94 19.52
C GLY A 492 14.36 -3.85 18.05
N HIS A 493 13.56 -4.81 17.59
CA HIS A 493 13.12 -4.88 16.20
C HIS A 493 12.06 -3.82 15.89
N VAL A 494 12.25 -3.09 14.79
CA VAL A 494 11.30 -2.10 14.27
C VAL A 494 10.45 -2.73 13.18
N ASN A 495 9.14 -2.54 13.30
CA ASN A 495 8.16 -3.07 12.37
C ASN A 495 7.59 -1.95 11.49
N GLN A 496 7.78 -2.03 10.18
CA GLN A 496 7.17 -1.06 9.28
C GLN A 496 5.76 -1.52 8.87
N ALA A 497 4.75 -0.86 9.41
CA ALA A 497 3.35 -1.10 9.10
C ALA A 497 2.94 -0.34 7.83
N ASN A 498 3.45 -0.80 6.69
CA ASN A 498 3.23 -0.15 5.40
C ASN A 498 2.10 -0.84 4.62
N ASN A 499 1.18 -0.07 4.04
CA ASN A 499 0.07 -0.59 3.25
C ASN A 499 0.50 -1.46 2.06
N MET A 500 1.77 -1.37 1.62
CA MET A 500 2.32 -2.20 0.54
C MET A 500 2.20 -3.71 0.77
N TYR A 501 2.02 -4.16 2.01
CA TYR A 501 1.80 -5.58 2.31
C TYR A 501 0.37 -6.06 1.99
N LEU A 502 -0.58 -5.14 1.79
CA LEU A 502 -1.99 -5.46 1.59
C LEU A 502 -2.53 -5.04 0.24
N PHE A 503 -2.36 -3.78 -0.18
CA PHE A 503 -3.01 -3.30 -1.40
C PHE A 503 -2.69 -4.15 -2.65
N PRO A 504 -1.45 -4.66 -2.86
CA PRO A 504 -1.17 -5.53 -3.99
C PRO A 504 -2.01 -6.81 -3.95
N GLY A 505 -2.11 -7.44 -2.77
CA GLY A 505 -2.88 -8.66 -2.57
C GLY A 505 -4.39 -8.44 -2.67
N ILE A 506 -4.89 -7.31 -2.15
CA ILE A 506 -6.30 -6.91 -2.28
C ILE A 506 -6.67 -6.76 -3.76
N GLY A 507 -5.88 -6.01 -4.53
CA GLY A 507 -6.15 -5.83 -5.95
C GLY A 507 -6.01 -7.12 -6.75
N LEU A 508 -4.98 -7.93 -6.47
CA LEU A 508 -4.77 -9.20 -7.17
C LEU A 508 -5.88 -10.21 -6.88
N GLY A 509 -6.27 -10.37 -5.61
CA GLY A 509 -7.35 -11.26 -5.20
C GLY A 509 -8.71 -10.82 -5.76
N ALA A 510 -9.00 -9.52 -5.75
CA ALA A 510 -10.20 -8.97 -6.37
C ALA A 510 -10.22 -9.19 -7.90
N LEU A 511 -9.09 -9.01 -8.57
CA LEU A 511 -8.95 -9.22 -10.01
C LEU A 511 -9.19 -10.69 -10.40
N LEU A 512 -8.54 -11.61 -9.69
CA LEU A 512 -8.57 -13.04 -9.99
C LEU A 512 -9.86 -13.73 -9.54
N SER A 513 -10.57 -13.18 -8.55
CA SER A 513 -11.93 -13.60 -8.24
C SER A 513 -12.98 -13.05 -9.21
N GLY A 514 -12.66 -11.99 -9.97
CA GLY A 514 -13.65 -11.22 -10.72
C GLY A 514 -14.67 -10.54 -9.81
N ALA A 515 -14.26 -10.13 -8.60
CA ALA A 515 -15.15 -9.59 -7.58
C ALA A 515 -15.92 -8.35 -8.07
N ARG A 516 -17.23 -8.32 -7.83
CA ARG A 516 -18.07 -7.14 -8.13
C ARG A 516 -17.74 -5.94 -7.24
N HIS A 517 -17.43 -6.19 -5.97
CA HIS A 517 -17.12 -5.18 -4.97
C HIS A 517 -16.02 -5.68 -4.04
N ILE A 518 -15.27 -4.75 -3.43
CA ILE A 518 -14.31 -5.05 -2.36
C ILE A 518 -15.01 -4.81 -1.02
N THR A 519 -15.27 -5.90 -0.28
CA THR A 519 -16.00 -5.86 0.99
C THR A 519 -15.06 -5.74 2.19
N ASP A 520 -15.64 -5.40 3.35
CA ASP A 520 -14.87 -5.39 4.58
C ASP A 520 -14.42 -6.81 5.00
N GLY A 521 -15.16 -7.86 4.60
CA GLY A 521 -14.76 -9.24 4.87
C GLY A 521 -13.52 -9.64 4.07
N MET A 522 -13.42 -9.24 2.80
CA MET A 522 -12.21 -9.38 1.98
C MET A 522 -11.00 -8.64 2.59
N LEU A 523 -11.18 -7.40 3.05
CA LEU A 523 -10.13 -6.61 3.69
C LEU A 523 -9.68 -7.21 5.03
N GLN A 524 -10.64 -7.75 5.80
CA GLN A 524 -10.34 -8.44 7.05
C GLN A 524 -9.55 -9.73 6.77
N ALA A 525 -9.95 -10.53 5.78
CA ALA A 525 -9.23 -11.74 5.38
C ALA A 525 -7.78 -11.43 4.97
N ALA A 526 -7.57 -10.34 4.23
CA ALA A 526 -6.23 -9.86 3.88
C ALA A 526 -5.38 -9.56 5.14
N SER A 527 -5.98 -8.89 6.12
CA SER A 527 -5.32 -8.50 7.38
C SER A 527 -4.99 -9.70 8.27
N GLU A 528 -5.95 -10.63 8.42
CA GLU A 528 -5.79 -11.88 9.18
C GLU A 528 -4.72 -12.77 8.55
N CYS A 529 -4.67 -12.84 7.21
CA CYS A 529 -3.63 -13.56 6.46
C CYS A 529 -2.24 -12.96 6.74
N LEU A 530 -2.08 -11.63 6.59
CA LEU A 530 -0.81 -10.96 6.86
C LEU A 530 -0.33 -11.18 8.31
N ALA A 531 -1.24 -11.10 9.30
CA ALA A 531 -0.91 -11.36 10.69
C ALA A 531 -0.49 -12.82 10.95
N SER A 532 -1.06 -13.78 10.20
CA SER A 532 -0.79 -15.21 10.33
C SER A 532 0.49 -15.64 9.60
N TYR A 533 0.96 -14.83 8.65
CA TYR A 533 2.21 -15.08 7.92
C TYR A 533 3.44 -15.16 8.83
N MET A 534 3.43 -14.41 9.93
CA MET A 534 4.54 -14.40 10.89
C MET A 534 4.53 -15.63 11.80
N THR A 535 5.70 -16.24 11.99
CA THR A 535 5.86 -17.36 12.92
C THR A 535 5.79 -16.89 14.38
N ASP A 536 5.43 -17.78 15.31
CA ASP A 536 5.43 -17.45 16.74
C ASP A 536 6.82 -17.07 17.25
N GLU A 537 7.89 -17.63 16.67
CA GLU A 537 9.28 -17.30 17.03
C GLU A 537 9.64 -15.85 16.65
N GLU A 538 9.31 -15.43 15.43
CA GLU A 538 9.51 -14.04 14.97
C GLU A 538 8.70 -13.05 15.81
N ILE A 539 7.44 -13.40 16.10
CA ILE A 539 6.55 -12.60 16.93
C ILE A 539 7.08 -12.45 18.35
N GLN A 540 7.62 -13.52 18.95
CA GLN A 540 8.27 -13.46 20.26
C GLN A 540 9.53 -12.59 20.26
N ARG A 541 10.24 -12.49 19.13
CA ARG A 541 11.34 -11.54 18.94
C ARG A 541 10.85 -10.10 18.74
N GLY A 542 9.54 -9.87 18.65
CA GLY A 542 8.96 -8.56 18.41
C GLY A 542 8.89 -8.18 16.94
N ILE A 543 8.92 -9.15 16.02
CA ILE A 543 8.78 -8.94 14.57
C ILE A 543 7.33 -9.27 14.18
N LEU A 544 6.55 -8.26 13.80
CA LEU A 544 5.13 -8.35 13.46
C LEU A 544 4.85 -8.31 11.96
N TYR A 545 5.77 -7.80 11.15
CA TYR A 545 5.62 -7.77 9.69
C TYR A 545 6.78 -8.51 9.02
N PRO A 546 6.51 -9.18 7.89
CA PRO A 546 7.53 -9.92 7.17
C PRO A 546 8.47 -9.00 6.40
N SER A 547 9.63 -9.52 6.01
CA SER A 547 10.54 -8.79 5.13
C SER A 547 9.91 -8.52 3.76
N ILE A 548 10.10 -7.30 3.24
CA ILE A 548 9.73 -6.94 1.86
C ILE A 548 10.44 -7.81 0.81
N SER A 549 11.56 -8.46 1.15
CA SER A 549 12.22 -9.41 0.24
C SER A 549 11.30 -10.56 -0.19
N SER A 550 10.25 -10.88 0.59
CA SER A 550 9.25 -11.89 0.28
C SER A 550 7.93 -11.31 -0.24
N ILE A 551 7.89 -10.04 -0.66
CA ILE A 551 6.65 -9.31 -0.96
C ILE A 551 5.75 -10.01 -1.98
N ARG A 552 6.33 -10.67 -2.99
CA ARG A 552 5.55 -11.41 -4.00
C ARG A 552 4.83 -12.60 -3.39
N HIS A 553 5.51 -13.36 -2.53
CA HIS A 553 4.91 -14.51 -1.83
C HIS A 553 3.83 -14.05 -0.84
N ILE A 554 4.12 -13.01 -0.06
CA ILE A 554 3.12 -12.39 0.83
C ILE A 554 1.89 -11.95 0.02
N THR A 555 2.10 -11.32 -1.12
CA THR A 555 1.02 -10.88 -2.01
C THR A 555 0.21 -12.04 -2.57
N THR A 556 0.86 -13.18 -2.88
CA THR A 556 0.16 -14.41 -3.29
C THR A 556 -0.77 -14.92 -2.19
N GLU A 557 -0.26 -15.05 -0.97
CA GLU A 557 -1.04 -15.51 0.20
C GLU A 557 -2.21 -14.58 0.51
N VAL A 558 -1.94 -13.27 0.57
CA VAL A 558 -2.97 -12.25 0.81
C VAL A 558 -4.00 -12.25 -0.32
N GLY A 559 -3.57 -12.34 -1.58
CA GLY A 559 -4.46 -12.42 -2.74
C GLY A 559 -5.34 -13.66 -2.72
N ALA A 560 -4.82 -14.81 -2.28
CA ALA A 560 -5.58 -16.04 -2.12
C ALA A 560 -6.64 -15.91 -1.01
N ALA A 561 -6.28 -15.30 0.12
CA ALA A 561 -7.22 -15.03 1.21
C ALA A 561 -8.38 -14.11 0.77
N VAL A 562 -8.05 -13.04 0.02
CA VAL A 562 -9.04 -12.11 -0.55
C VAL A 562 -9.94 -12.80 -1.56
N LEU A 563 -9.38 -13.63 -2.46
CA LEU A 563 -10.16 -14.40 -3.43
C LEU A 563 -11.14 -15.32 -2.72
N ARG A 564 -10.67 -16.09 -1.72
CA ARG A 564 -11.53 -17.02 -0.96
C ARG A 564 -12.64 -16.31 -0.21
N ALA A 565 -12.37 -15.12 0.34
CA ALA A 565 -13.40 -14.29 0.94
C ALA A 565 -14.46 -13.87 -0.09
N ALA A 566 -14.04 -13.42 -1.28
CA ALA A 566 -14.98 -13.08 -2.36
C ALA A 566 -15.84 -14.27 -2.81
N VAL A 567 -15.27 -15.47 -2.83
CA VAL A 567 -16.01 -16.72 -3.13
C VAL A 567 -17.01 -17.03 -2.01
N ALA A 568 -16.59 -16.97 -0.75
CA ALA A 568 -17.44 -17.25 0.40
C ALA A 568 -18.61 -16.25 0.55
N GLU A 569 -18.41 -15.01 0.09
CA GLU A 569 -19.42 -13.96 0.08
C GLU A 569 -20.26 -13.95 -1.22
N GLU A 570 -20.09 -14.93 -2.11
CA GLU A 570 -20.83 -15.06 -3.38
C GLU A 570 -20.65 -13.86 -4.34
N LEU A 571 -19.50 -13.19 -4.25
CA LEU A 571 -19.14 -12.02 -5.07
C LEU A 571 -18.21 -12.35 -6.24
N ALA A 572 -17.60 -13.54 -6.24
CA ALA A 572 -16.68 -13.98 -7.29
C ALA A 572 -17.41 -14.33 -8.59
N GLU A 573 -16.86 -13.88 -9.72
CA GLU A 573 -17.36 -14.16 -11.08
C GLU A 573 -16.35 -14.91 -11.96
N GLY A 574 -15.13 -15.14 -11.45
CA GLY A 574 -14.03 -15.77 -12.19
C GLY A 574 -13.16 -14.78 -12.98
N HIS A 575 -12.05 -15.29 -13.51
CA HIS A 575 -11.09 -14.53 -14.29
C HIS A 575 -10.46 -15.40 -15.39
N GLY A 576 -10.47 -14.89 -16.63
CA GLY A 576 -9.96 -15.61 -17.79
C GLY A 576 -10.72 -16.91 -18.03
N ASP A 577 -9.99 -18.02 -18.05
CA ASP A 577 -10.55 -19.36 -18.28
C ASP A 577 -11.08 -20.03 -17.00
N VAL A 578 -10.94 -19.39 -15.83
CA VAL A 578 -11.40 -19.94 -14.54
C VAL A 578 -12.69 -19.23 -14.14
N GLY A 579 -13.80 -19.96 -14.10
CA GLY A 579 -15.10 -19.47 -13.70
C GLY A 579 -15.36 -19.60 -12.19
N PRO A 580 -16.53 -19.12 -11.72
CA PRO A 580 -16.85 -19.09 -10.29
C PRO A 580 -17.04 -20.50 -9.71
N LYS A 581 -17.46 -21.48 -10.53
CA LYS A 581 -17.60 -22.88 -10.09
C LYS A 581 -16.26 -23.53 -9.82
N GLU A 582 -15.26 -23.30 -10.67
CA GLU A 582 -13.91 -23.80 -10.39
C GLU A 582 -13.35 -23.17 -9.11
N LEU A 583 -13.51 -21.84 -8.93
CA LEU A 583 -13.05 -21.16 -7.72
C LEU A 583 -13.68 -21.69 -6.43
N MET A 584 -14.98 -22.04 -6.45
CA MET A 584 -15.69 -22.63 -5.30
C MET A 584 -15.14 -23.99 -4.87
N HIS A 585 -14.50 -24.73 -5.78
CA HIS A 585 -13.97 -26.06 -5.51
C HIS A 585 -12.47 -26.08 -5.21
N MET A 586 -11.78 -24.95 -5.36
CA MET A 586 -10.35 -24.86 -5.04
C MET A 586 -10.10 -24.99 -3.53
N SER A 587 -9.10 -25.81 -3.18
CA SER A 587 -8.52 -25.80 -1.84
C SER A 587 -7.78 -24.49 -1.56
N GLU A 588 -7.32 -24.31 -0.32
CA GLU A 588 -6.48 -23.17 0.05
C GLU A 588 -5.17 -23.16 -0.77
N GLU A 589 -4.51 -24.30 -0.84
CA GLU A 589 -3.27 -24.48 -1.59
C GLU A 589 -3.47 -24.29 -3.10
N GLU A 590 -4.55 -24.83 -3.66
CA GLU A 590 -4.90 -24.64 -5.07
C GLU A 590 -5.19 -23.17 -5.39
N THR A 591 -5.78 -22.43 -4.44
CA THR A 591 -6.02 -21.00 -4.60
C THR A 591 -4.69 -20.22 -4.61
N VAL A 592 -3.76 -20.54 -3.71
CA VAL A 592 -2.43 -19.92 -3.68
C VAL A 592 -1.68 -20.20 -4.99
N GLU A 593 -1.71 -21.44 -5.49
CA GLU A 593 -1.11 -21.80 -6.78
C GLU A 593 -1.80 -21.07 -7.95
N TYR A 594 -3.13 -20.93 -7.91
CA TYR A 594 -3.89 -20.16 -8.89
C TYR A 594 -3.48 -18.69 -8.91
N VAL A 595 -3.28 -18.07 -7.75
CA VAL A 595 -2.80 -16.69 -7.68
C VAL A 595 -1.38 -16.60 -8.23
N ALA A 596 -0.46 -17.45 -7.75
CA ALA A 596 0.95 -17.44 -8.15
C ALA A 596 1.14 -17.59 -9.67
N ARG A 597 0.41 -18.52 -10.31
CA ARG A 597 0.53 -18.77 -11.75
C ARG A 597 0.01 -17.62 -12.63
N ASN A 598 -0.83 -16.75 -12.08
CA ASN A 598 -1.36 -15.58 -12.79
C ASN A 598 -0.53 -14.31 -12.56
N MET A 599 0.51 -14.35 -11.72
CA MET A 599 1.40 -13.21 -11.52
C MET A 599 2.36 -13.07 -12.70
N TRP A 600 2.32 -11.93 -13.37
CA TRP A 600 3.28 -11.55 -14.40
C TRP A 600 4.70 -11.50 -13.84
N PHE A 601 5.65 -11.93 -14.67
CA PHE A 601 7.07 -11.89 -14.39
C PHE A 601 7.83 -11.26 -15.58
N PRO A 602 8.80 -10.36 -15.33
CA PRO A 602 9.48 -9.61 -16.38
C PRO A 602 10.48 -10.49 -17.14
N VAL A 603 10.05 -10.97 -18.31
CA VAL A 603 10.88 -11.67 -19.29
C VAL A 603 10.62 -11.11 -20.69
N TYR A 604 11.64 -11.05 -21.53
CA TYR A 604 11.45 -10.64 -22.91
C TYR A 604 10.66 -11.71 -23.69
N GLY A 605 9.42 -11.39 -24.05
CA GLY A 605 8.63 -12.22 -24.96
C GLY A 605 9.01 -11.97 -26.42
N PRO A 606 8.86 -12.96 -27.32
CA PRO A 606 9.12 -12.76 -28.74
C PRO A 606 8.13 -11.76 -29.34
N LEU A 607 8.60 -10.87 -30.22
CA LEU A 607 7.75 -9.89 -30.90
C LEU A 607 7.51 -10.32 -32.36
N VAL A 608 6.25 -10.29 -32.77
CA VAL A 608 5.84 -10.59 -34.15
C VAL A 608 5.11 -9.39 -34.72
N HIS A 609 5.63 -8.87 -35.82
CA HIS A 609 5.00 -7.75 -36.53
C HIS A 609 3.70 -8.21 -37.18
N LYS A 610 2.59 -7.61 -36.76
CA LYS A 610 1.28 -7.78 -37.40
C LYS A 610 1.13 -6.69 -38.44
N LYS A 611 1.28 -7.07 -39.71
CA LYS A 611 1.06 -6.19 -40.86
C LYS A 611 -0.38 -5.74 -40.99
#